data_AF-A0A1V5WGB6-F1
#
_entry.id   AF-A0A1V5WGB6-F1
#
_cell.length_a   1.000
_cell.length_b   1.000
_cell.length_c   1.000
_cell.angle_alpha   90.00
_cell.angle_beta   90.00
_cell.angle_gamma   90.00
#
_symmetry.space_group_name_H-M   'P 1'
#
loop_
_entity.id
_entity.type
_entity.pdbx_description
1 polymer ?
#
loop_
_entity_poly.entity_id
_entity_poly.type
_entity_poly.pdbx_seq_one_letter_code
_entity_poly.pdbx_strand_id
1 'polypeptide(L)'
;MSRRQRPRIPVTLVLPAEPPTRDEIDAILMATDAVVRGAGRSGVTLILKGSRSRKVLAQEWDKLPDYGRLQHLTTDEIARKVDWCLHHDWLRIEYNHEVPLLVHSPQGWERVKALWVARVLDWFAEWAAAGQPESVWPSLEPIHREIKFRVLETIAQEQRGELAPVLRAWFPHEVRAVREALNRTLQALGQSGLPHPRRSQV
;
A
#
# COMPACT_ATOMS: atom_id res chain seq x y z
N MET A 1 -23.15 -5.26 -36.39
CA MET A 1 -23.82 -5.57 -35.12
C MET A 1 -23.24 -4.67 -34.04
N SER A 2 -24.00 -3.68 -33.57
CA SER A 2 -23.51 -2.73 -32.56
C SER A 2 -23.49 -3.40 -31.18
N ARG A 3 -22.31 -3.50 -30.55
CA ARG A 3 -22.16 -4.03 -29.19
C ARG A 3 -22.92 -3.09 -28.25
N ARG A 4 -24.08 -3.53 -27.75
CA ARG A 4 -24.90 -2.77 -26.80
C ARG A 4 -24.06 -2.58 -25.53
N GLN A 5 -23.44 -1.41 -25.37
CA GLN A 5 -22.73 -1.05 -24.15
C GLN A 5 -23.75 -1.03 -23.02
N ARG A 6 -23.58 -1.93 -22.05
CA ARG A 6 -24.43 -1.96 -20.87
C ARG A 6 -24.17 -0.69 -20.03
N PRO A 7 -25.21 -0.10 -19.43
CA PRO A 7 -25.08 1.16 -18.70
C PRO A 7 -24.21 0.96 -17.45
N ARG A 8 -23.41 1.98 -17.13
CA ARG A 8 -22.60 2.02 -15.90
C ARG A 8 -23.49 1.91 -14.67
N ILE A 9 -23.05 1.15 -13.66
CA ILE A 9 -23.76 1.06 -12.38
C ILE A 9 -23.67 2.44 -11.70
N PRO A 10 -24.78 3.13 -11.42
CA PRO A 10 -24.74 4.43 -10.75
C PRO A 10 -24.22 4.27 -9.32
N VAL A 11 -23.42 5.23 -8.86
CA VAL A 11 -22.90 5.25 -7.50
C VAL A 11 -23.54 6.39 -6.74
N THR A 12 -24.33 6.04 -5.72
CA THR A 12 -24.91 6.98 -4.77
C THR A 12 -24.11 6.95 -3.48
N LEU A 13 -23.63 8.11 -3.06
CA LEU A 13 -22.89 8.27 -1.81
C LEU A 13 -23.87 8.55 -0.66
N VAL A 14 -23.68 7.86 0.46
CA VAL A 14 -24.38 8.08 1.71
C VAL A 14 -23.34 8.44 2.76
N LEU A 15 -23.37 9.69 3.21
CA LEU A 15 -22.37 10.21 4.14
C LEU A 15 -22.69 9.78 5.58
N PRO A 16 -21.66 9.55 6.42
CA PRO A 16 -21.84 9.32 7.85
C PRO A 16 -22.25 10.63 8.54
N ALA A 17 -22.84 10.53 9.74
CA ALA A 17 -23.19 11.70 10.54
C ALA A 17 -21.94 12.48 11.00
N GLU A 18 -20.87 11.75 11.30
CA GLU A 18 -19.58 12.29 11.72
C GLU A 18 -18.47 11.90 10.74
N PRO A 19 -17.48 12.77 10.49
CA PRO A 19 -16.32 12.44 9.69
C PRO A 19 -15.58 11.21 10.26
N PRO A 20 -14.98 10.35 9.41
CA PRO A 20 -14.10 9.31 9.88
C PRO A 20 -12.86 9.91 10.57
N THR A 21 -12.33 9.19 11.55
CA THR A 21 -11.04 9.52 12.18
C THR A 21 -9.90 9.34 11.18
N ARG A 22 -8.72 9.90 11.50
CA ARG A 22 -7.55 9.74 10.63
C ARG A 22 -7.18 8.26 10.42
N ASP A 23 -7.22 7.47 11.50
CA ASP A 23 -6.92 6.04 11.45
C ASP A 23 -7.92 5.26 10.59
N GLU A 24 -9.20 5.65 10.62
CA GLU A 24 -10.22 5.05 9.75
C GLU A 24 -9.99 5.38 8.27
N ILE A 25 -9.63 6.64 7.96
CA ILE A 25 -9.28 7.06 6.60
C ILE A 25 -8.06 6.27 6.12
N ASP A 26 -7.02 6.18 6.96
CA ASP A 26 -5.79 5.46 6.62
C ASP A 26 -6.05 3.97 6.39
N ALA A 27 -6.88 3.34 7.23
CA ALA A 27 -7.31 1.95 7.03
C ALA A 27 -8.06 1.77 5.70
N ILE A 28 -8.97 2.69 5.35
CA ILE A 28 -9.71 2.65 4.08
C ILE A 28 -8.76 2.78 2.89
N LEU A 29 -7.80 3.70 2.96
CA LEU A 29 -6.82 3.93 1.89
C LEU A 29 -5.91 2.72 1.68
N MET A 30 -5.40 2.12 2.76
CA MET A 30 -4.53 0.94 2.71
C MET A 30 -5.28 -0.31 2.27
N ALA A 31 -6.51 -0.53 2.77
CA ALA A 31 -7.35 -1.63 2.30
C ALA A 31 -7.71 -1.49 0.82
N THR A 32 -7.90 -0.26 0.33
CA THR A 32 -8.10 0.00 -1.10
C THR A 32 -6.85 -0.32 -1.90
N ASP A 33 -5.66 0.08 -1.42
CA ASP A 33 -4.36 -0.21 -2.06
C ASP A 33 -4.13 -1.70 -2.29
N ALA A 34 -4.43 -2.51 -1.26
CA ALA A 34 -4.29 -3.95 -1.28
C ALA A 34 -5.17 -4.66 -2.35
N VAL A 35 -6.21 -4.00 -2.83
CA VAL A 35 -7.17 -4.56 -3.81
C VAL A 35 -7.37 -3.67 -5.03
N VAL A 36 -6.42 -2.77 -5.31
CA VAL A 36 -6.49 -1.83 -6.45
C VAL A 36 -6.83 -2.60 -7.72
N ARG A 37 -7.87 -2.11 -8.42
CA ARG A 37 -8.46 -2.71 -9.63
C ARG A 37 -9.11 -4.11 -9.47
N GLY A 38 -9.10 -4.69 -8.27
CA GLY A 38 -9.72 -5.97 -7.93
C GLY A 38 -11.04 -5.87 -7.15
N ALA A 39 -11.29 -4.74 -6.47
CA ALA A 39 -12.52 -4.53 -5.71
C ALA A 39 -13.10 -3.12 -5.82
N GLY A 40 -14.43 -3.05 -5.83
CA GLY A 40 -15.17 -1.81 -5.58
C GLY A 40 -15.50 -1.61 -4.10
N ARG A 41 -16.33 -0.60 -3.81
CA ARG A 41 -16.77 -0.21 -2.46
C ARG A 41 -17.13 -1.37 -1.54
N SER A 42 -17.96 -2.30 -1.99
CA SER A 42 -18.39 -3.44 -1.17
C SER A 42 -17.25 -4.36 -0.78
N GLY A 43 -16.24 -4.53 -1.65
CA GLY A 43 -15.09 -5.37 -1.32
C GLY A 43 -14.22 -4.76 -0.22
N VAL A 44 -13.86 -3.48 -0.36
CA VAL A 44 -13.12 -2.73 0.68
C VAL A 44 -13.86 -2.76 2.01
N THR A 45 -15.19 -2.60 1.99
CA THR A 45 -16.02 -2.68 3.21
C THR A 45 -15.93 -4.06 3.87
N LEU A 46 -15.99 -5.15 3.10
CA LEU A 46 -15.90 -6.51 3.63
C LEU A 46 -14.53 -6.83 4.21
N ILE A 47 -13.45 -6.31 3.60
CA ILE A 47 -12.07 -6.45 4.09
C ILE A 47 -11.94 -5.79 5.45
N LEU A 48 -12.29 -4.50 5.54
CA LEU A 48 -12.18 -3.70 6.77
C LEU A 48 -13.04 -4.26 7.90
N LYS A 49 -14.21 -4.83 7.56
CA LYS A 49 -15.09 -5.47 8.54
C LYS A 49 -14.53 -6.80 9.07
N GLY A 50 -13.62 -7.46 8.35
CA GLY A 50 -13.17 -8.81 8.69
C GLY A 50 -14.22 -9.87 8.33
N SER A 51 -14.93 -9.69 7.20
CA SER A 51 -16.02 -10.58 6.82
C SER A 51 -15.52 -11.96 6.39
N ARG A 52 -16.09 -13.03 6.93
CA ARG A 52 -15.78 -14.42 6.53
C ARG A 52 -16.59 -14.92 5.33
N SER A 53 -17.12 -14.00 4.50
CA SER A 53 -17.93 -14.39 3.34
C SER A 53 -17.12 -15.25 2.36
N ARG A 54 -17.80 -16.13 1.61
CA ARG A 54 -17.15 -16.99 0.59
C ARG A 54 -16.30 -16.16 -0.38
N LYS A 55 -16.75 -14.95 -0.74
CA LYS A 55 -16.01 -14.05 -1.63
C LYS A 55 -14.67 -13.61 -1.04
N VAL A 56 -14.65 -13.23 0.24
CA VAL A 56 -13.41 -12.80 0.93
C VAL A 56 -12.40 -13.94 0.94
N LEU A 57 -12.83 -15.13 1.38
CA LEU A 57 -11.95 -16.29 1.48
C LEU A 57 -11.44 -16.76 0.11
N ALA A 58 -12.29 -16.73 -0.92
CA ALA A 58 -11.92 -17.13 -2.27
C ALA A 58 -10.92 -16.16 -2.94
N GLN A 59 -10.82 -14.92 -2.44
CA GLN A 59 -9.86 -13.91 -2.91
C GLN A 59 -8.68 -13.75 -1.93
N GLU A 60 -8.62 -14.60 -0.89
CA GLU A 60 -7.60 -14.56 0.17
C GLU A 60 -7.48 -13.19 0.86
N TRP A 61 -8.58 -12.43 0.86
CA TRP A 61 -8.63 -11.10 1.48
C TRP A 61 -8.51 -11.16 3.00
N ASP A 62 -8.74 -12.32 3.60
CA ASP A 62 -8.52 -12.61 5.02
C ASP A 62 -7.03 -12.62 5.41
N LYS A 63 -6.12 -12.66 4.43
CA LYS A 63 -4.66 -12.58 4.64
C LYS A 63 -4.10 -11.17 4.51
N LEU A 64 -4.94 -10.19 4.14
CA LEU A 64 -4.48 -8.81 3.96
C LEU A 64 -4.14 -8.16 5.31
N PRO A 65 -3.10 -7.32 5.39
CA PRO A 65 -2.69 -6.67 6.64
C PRO A 65 -3.80 -5.86 7.33
N ASP A 66 -4.65 -5.22 6.53
CA ASP A 66 -5.72 -4.34 7.03
C ASP A 66 -7.08 -5.06 7.15
N TYR A 67 -7.10 -6.40 7.06
CA TYR A 67 -8.29 -7.22 7.27
C TYR A 67 -8.83 -7.08 8.71
N GLY A 68 -10.11 -6.78 8.84
CA GLY A 68 -10.76 -6.61 10.15
C GLY A 68 -10.35 -5.34 10.92
N ARG A 69 -9.61 -4.41 10.31
CA ARG A 69 -9.13 -3.20 11.00
C ARG A 69 -10.26 -2.35 11.60
N LEU A 70 -11.45 -2.39 11.00
CA LEU A 70 -12.67 -1.72 11.46
C LEU A 70 -13.75 -2.70 11.92
N GLN A 71 -13.37 -3.89 12.41
CA GLN A 71 -14.34 -4.92 12.82
C GLN A 71 -15.31 -4.47 13.92
N HIS A 72 -14.95 -3.43 14.68
CA HIS A 72 -15.79 -2.84 15.74
C HIS A 72 -16.97 -2.03 15.18
N LEU A 73 -16.91 -1.61 13.91
CA LEU A 73 -18.00 -0.92 13.22
C LEU A 73 -18.91 -1.90 12.49
N THR A 74 -20.14 -1.50 12.21
CA THR A 74 -21.05 -2.20 11.31
C THR A 74 -20.61 -2.05 9.85
N THR A 75 -21.05 -2.95 8.98
CA THR A 75 -20.79 -2.88 7.54
C THR A 75 -21.32 -1.58 6.94
N ASP A 76 -22.48 -1.11 7.38
CA ASP A 76 -23.09 0.14 6.94
C ASP A 76 -22.25 1.37 7.34
N GLU A 77 -21.77 1.42 8.58
CA GLU A 77 -20.91 2.51 9.04
C GLU A 77 -19.61 2.59 8.23
N ILE A 78 -18.96 1.45 7.99
CA ILE A 78 -17.76 1.37 7.16
C ILE A 78 -18.07 1.85 5.73
N ALA A 79 -19.17 1.37 5.14
CA ALA A 79 -19.55 1.73 3.78
C ALA A 79 -19.82 3.23 3.63
N ARG A 80 -20.35 3.91 4.67
CA ARG A 80 -20.53 5.36 4.68
C ARG A 80 -19.20 6.10 4.86
N LYS A 81 -18.27 5.59 5.68
CA LYS A 81 -16.92 6.17 5.80
C LYS A 81 -16.12 6.05 4.50
N VAL A 82 -16.31 4.97 3.72
CA VAL A 82 -15.77 4.86 2.35
C VAL A 82 -16.39 5.90 1.42
N ASP A 83 -17.70 6.12 1.49
CA ASP A 83 -18.37 7.16 0.71
C ASP A 83 -17.90 8.58 1.09
N TRP A 84 -17.60 8.81 2.37
CA TRP A 84 -16.98 10.05 2.83
C TRP A 84 -15.61 10.25 2.18
N CYS A 85 -14.79 9.19 2.07
CA CYS A 85 -13.50 9.25 1.39
C CYS A 85 -13.63 9.56 -0.12
N LEU A 86 -14.68 9.06 -0.78
CA LEU A 86 -15.00 9.41 -2.16
C LEU A 86 -15.44 10.89 -2.29
N HIS A 87 -16.31 11.34 -1.38
CA HIS A 87 -16.85 12.69 -1.37
C HIS A 87 -15.76 13.75 -1.16
N HIS A 88 -14.79 13.47 -0.30
CA HIS A 88 -13.69 14.39 0.02
C HIS A 88 -12.43 14.16 -0.82
N ASP A 89 -12.57 13.51 -1.98
CA ASP A 89 -11.51 13.25 -2.97
C ASP A 89 -10.29 12.52 -2.39
N TRP A 90 -10.44 11.64 -1.40
CA TRP A 90 -9.38 10.71 -0.99
C TRP A 90 -9.32 9.49 -1.93
N LEU A 91 -10.50 9.07 -2.38
CA LEU A 91 -10.69 8.01 -3.37
C LEU A 91 -11.45 8.55 -4.57
N ARG A 92 -11.33 7.85 -5.70
CA ARG A 92 -12.10 8.09 -6.93
C ARG A 92 -12.67 6.78 -7.43
N ILE A 93 -13.61 6.90 -8.36
CA ILE A 93 -14.22 5.76 -9.05
C ILE A 93 -13.70 5.73 -10.47
N GLU A 94 -13.09 4.60 -10.83
CA GLU A 94 -12.81 4.25 -12.21
C GLU A 94 -13.69 3.08 -12.63
N TYR A 95 -14.23 3.14 -13.84
CA TYR A 95 -15.06 2.07 -14.36
C TYR A 95 -14.23 1.09 -15.17
N ASN A 96 -14.22 -0.17 -14.75
CA ASN A 96 -13.83 -1.27 -15.61
C ASN A 96 -15.10 -1.89 -16.20
N HIS A 97 -15.37 -1.59 -17.46
CA HIS A 97 -16.66 -1.83 -18.11
C HIS A 97 -17.82 -1.20 -17.31
N GLU A 98 -18.64 -2.03 -16.65
CA GLU A 98 -19.78 -1.58 -15.84
C GLU A 98 -19.45 -1.46 -14.35
N VAL A 99 -18.31 -2.02 -13.92
CA VAL A 99 -17.98 -2.18 -12.50
C VAL A 99 -17.24 -0.95 -11.99
N PRO A 100 -17.77 -0.25 -10.96
CA PRO A 100 -17.07 0.84 -10.30
C PRO A 100 -15.99 0.27 -9.38
N LEU A 101 -14.73 0.60 -9.67
CA LEU A 101 -13.56 0.24 -8.89
C LEU A 101 -13.06 1.46 -8.13
N LEU A 102 -12.59 1.23 -6.90
CA LEU A 102 -11.96 2.29 -6.12
C LEU A 102 -10.50 2.43 -6.55
N VAL A 103 -10.08 3.66 -6.77
CA VAL A 103 -8.69 4.05 -6.98
C VAL A 103 -8.37 5.24 -6.09
N HIS A 104 -7.11 5.45 -5.76
CA HIS A 104 -6.72 6.64 -5.02
C HIS A 104 -6.83 7.89 -5.89
N SER A 105 -7.26 8.99 -5.30
CA SER A 105 -7.01 10.31 -5.87
C SER A 105 -5.52 10.68 -5.73
N PRO A 106 -5.05 11.79 -6.33
CA PRO A 106 -3.70 12.29 -6.07
C PRO A 106 -3.39 12.48 -4.57
N GLN A 107 -4.30 13.08 -3.79
CA GLN A 107 -4.07 13.28 -2.35
C GLN A 107 -4.13 11.96 -1.57
N GLY A 108 -5.04 11.05 -1.95
CA GLY A 108 -5.10 9.71 -1.37
C GLY A 108 -3.81 8.95 -1.61
N TRP A 109 -3.25 9.04 -2.82
CA TRP A 109 -2.00 8.40 -3.18
C TRP A 109 -0.81 8.96 -2.40
N GLU A 110 -0.74 10.29 -2.23
CA GLU A 110 0.29 10.88 -1.37
C GLU A 110 0.22 10.37 0.07
N ARG A 111 -0.99 10.21 0.61
CA ARG A 111 -1.17 9.65 1.95
C ARG A 111 -0.77 8.17 2.01
N VAL A 112 -1.18 7.36 1.05
CA VAL A 112 -0.81 5.93 0.96
C VAL A 112 0.70 5.75 0.90
N LYS A 113 1.41 6.58 0.12
CA LYS A 113 2.88 6.56 0.09
C LYS A 113 3.48 6.82 1.46
N ALA A 114 2.97 7.80 2.21
CA ALA A 114 3.45 8.08 3.57
C ALA A 114 3.18 6.90 4.54
N LEU A 115 2.00 6.28 4.43
CA LEU A 115 1.64 5.11 5.25
C LEU A 115 2.53 3.90 4.94
N TRP A 116 2.81 3.65 3.67
CA TRP A 116 3.74 2.61 3.25
C TRP A 116 5.17 2.87 3.69
N VAL A 117 5.65 4.12 3.61
CA VAL A 117 6.99 4.47 4.11
C VAL A 117 7.10 4.13 5.60
N ALA A 118 6.13 4.56 6.42
CA ALA A 118 6.11 4.23 7.84
C ALA A 118 6.11 2.71 8.08
N ARG A 119 5.23 1.97 7.41
CA ARG A 119 5.12 0.50 7.53
C ARG A 119 6.42 -0.22 7.14
N VAL A 120 7.08 0.21 6.07
CA VAL A 120 8.36 -0.37 5.63
C VAL A 120 9.49 -0.05 6.62
N LEU A 121 9.51 1.16 7.19
CA LEU A 121 10.51 1.53 8.20
C LEU A 121 10.35 0.73 9.49
N ASP A 122 9.11 0.46 9.91
CA ASP A 122 8.84 -0.41 11.06
C ASP A 122 9.36 -1.83 10.80
N TRP A 123 9.05 -2.41 9.63
CA TRP A 123 9.59 -3.71 9.23
C TRP A 123 11.12 -3.74 9.21
N PHE A 124 11.75 -2.70 8.67
CA PHE A 124 13.22 -2.59 8.62
C PHE A 124 13.81 -2.56 10.03
N ALA A 125 13.21 -1.80 10.94
CA ALA A 125 13.65 -1.73 12.33
C ALA A 125 13.48 -3.08 13.04
N GLU A 126 12.34 -3.76 12.84
CA GLU A 126 12.08 -5.10 13.38
C GLU A 126 13.12 -6.12 12.89
N TRP A 127 13.39 -6.17 11.58
CA TRP A 127 14.35 -7.11 11.01
C TRP A 127 15.79 -6.81 11.41
N ALA A 128 16.18 -5.53 11.49
CA ALA A 128 17.49 -5.14 12.01
C ALA A 128 17.64 -5.57 13.47
N ALA A 129 16.63 -5.30 14.32
CA ALA A 129 16.66 -5.68 15.73
C ALA A 129 16.67 -7.20 15.95
N ALA A 130 15.97 -7.95 15.08
CA ALA A 130 15.95 -9.42 15.11
C ALA A 130 17.19 -10.08 14.50
N GLY A 131 18.10 -9.31 13.88
CA GLY A 131 19.25 -9.85 13.16
C GLY A 131 18.88 -10.64 11.90
N GLN A 132 17.76 -10.29 11.26
CA GLN A 132 17.19 -10.98 10.08
C GLN A 132 17.06 -10.05 8.86
N PRO A 133 18.12 -9.32 8.45
CA PRO A 133 18.05 -8.33 7.38
C PRO A 133 17.62 -8.89 6.02
N GLU A 134 17.81 -10.19 5.78
CA GLU A 134 17.39 -10.91 4.57
C GLU A 134 15.87 -10.94 4.38
N SER A 135 15.07 -10.74 5.43
CA SER A 135 13.60 -10.70 5.36
C SER A 135 13.06 -9.56 4.50
N VAL A 136 13.91 -8.57 4.17
CA VAL A 136 13.58 -7.44 3.27
C VAL A 136 13.09 -7.90 1.90
N TRP A 137 13.59 -9.02 1.43
CA TRP A 137 13.10 -9.71 0.24
C TRP A 137 12.48 -11.04 0.66
N PRO A 138 11.23 -11.39 0.30
CA PRO A 138 10.38 -10.90 -0.79
C PRO A 138 9.43 -9.74 -0.43
N SER A 139 9.43 -9.28 0.82
CA SER A 139 8.45 -8.29 1.34
C SER A 139 8.39 -6.99 0.53
N LEU A 140 9.52 -6.53 0.00
CA LEU A 140 9.58 -5.34 -0.86
C LEU A 140 9.34 -5.60 -2.36
N GLU A 141 9.27 -6.85 -2.82
CA GLU A 141 9.03 -7.17 -4.23
C GLU A 141 7.78 -6.47 -4.80
N PRO A 142 6.60 -6.58 -4.19
CA PRO A 142 5.38 -6.00 -4.75
C PRO A 142 5.27 -4.48 -4.55
N ILE A 143 6.16 -3.86 -3.77
CA ILE A 143 6.02 -2.45 -3.39
C ILE A 143 6.41 -1.53 -4.56
N HIS A 144 5.57 -0.53 -4.80
CA HIS A 144 5.77 0.46 -5.86
C HIS A 144 7.12 1.18 -5.70
N ARG A 145 7.82 1.36 -6.83
CA ARG A 145 9.18 1.92 -6.84
C ARG A 145 9.29 3.32 -6.26
N GLU A 146 8.25 4.15 -6.39
CA GLU A 146 8.24 5.48 -5.77
C GLU A 146 8.31 5.41 -4.23
N ILE A 147 7.60 4.44 -3.63
CA ILE A 147 7.64 4.22 -2.18
C ILE A 147 9.05 3.79 -1.76
N LYS A 148 9.67 2.86 -2.51
CA LYS A 148 11.06 2.43 -2.29
C LYS A 148 12.02 3.62 -2.24
N PHE A 149 11.89 4.57 -3.16
CA PHE A 149 12.73 5.78 -3.15
C PHE A 149 12.46 6.67 -1.94
N ARG A 150 11.19 6.88 -1.57
CA ARG A 150 10.84 7.67 -0.39
C ARG A 150 11.39 7.05 0.90
N VAL A 151 11.31 5.73 1.05
CA VAL A 151 11.93 5.01 2.18
C VAL A 151 13.42 5.32 2.25
N LEU A 152 14.14 5.18 1.15
CA LEU A 152 15.59 5.45 1.08
C LEU A 152 15.96 6.90 1.39
N GLU A 153 15.12 7.84 0.96
CA GLU A 153 15.27 9.26 1.27
C GLU A 153 15.03 9.53 2.77
N THR A 154 13.96 9.00 3.34
CA THR A 154 13.65 9.15 4.78
C THR A 154 14.77 8.58 5.64
N ILE A 155 15.30 7.39 5.32
CA ILE A 155 16.43 6.77 6.04
C ILE A 155 17.66 7.68 6.02
N ALA A 156 17.97 8.29 4.88
CA ALA A 156 19.11 9.20 4.75
C ALA A 156 18.88 10.52 5.52
N GLN A 157 17.68 11.10 5.44
CA GLN A 157 17.33 12.34 6.13
C GLN A 157 17.34 12.18 7.65
N GLU A 158 16.80 11.08 8.16
CA GLU A 158 16.73 10.76 9.59
C GLU A 158 18.03 10.14 10.14
N GLN A 159 19.05 9.91 9.30
CA GLN A 159 20.33 9.33 9.70
C GLN A 159 20.21 7.97 10.41
N ARG A 160 19.32 7.11 9.88
CA ARG A 160 18.95 5.79 10.44
C ARG A 160 20.03 4.73 10.14
N GLY A 161 21.23 4.93 10.70
CA GLY A 161 22.41 4.10 10.47
C GLY A 161 22.24 2.64 10.88
N GLU A 162 21.37 2.37 11.85
CA GLU A 162 21.01 1.03 12.32
C GLU A 162 20.37 0.15 11.23
N LEU A 163 19.82 0.77 10.17
CA LEU A 163 19.18 0.06 9.06
C LEU A 163 20.16 -0.36 7.96
N ALA A 164 21.44 0.00 8.06
CA ALA A 164 22.45 -0.34 7.05
C ALA A 164 22.51 -1.86 6.72
N PRO A 165 22.42 -2.81 7.67
CA PRO A 165 22.38 -4.24 7.35
C PRO A 165 21.23 -4.61 6.42
N VAL A 166 20.04 -4.05 6.64
CA VAL A 166 18.83 -4.29 5.82
C VAL A 166 19.03 -3.73 4.41
N LEU A 167 19.57 -2.51 4.29
CA LEU A 167 19.87 -1.91 2.98
C LEU A 167 20.86 -2.76 2.16
N ARG A 168 21.87 -3.33 2.83
CA ARG A 168 22.86 -4.20 2.18
C ARG A 168 22.23 -5.52 1.71
N ALA A 169 21.35 -6.11 2.52
CA ALA A 169 20.61 -7.32 2.14
C ALA A 169 19.61 -7.08 1.00
N TRP A 170 19.04 -5.88 0.92
CA TRP A 170 18.09 -5.50 -0.13
C TRP A 170 18.76 -5.29 -1.49
N PHE A 171 19.95 -4.69 -1.51
CA PHE A 171 20.69 -4.31 -2.71
C PHE A 171 20.74 -5.34 -3.85
N PRO A 172 21.07 -6.63 -3.65
CA PRO A 172 21.20 -7.59 -4.76
C PRO A 172 19.89 -7.82 -5.52
N HIS A 173 18.72 -7.64 -4.90
CA HIS A 173 17.41 -7.98 -5.47
C HIS A 173 16.81 -6.88 -6.36
N GLU A 174 17.44 -5.69 -6.38
CA GLU A 174 16.84 -4.51 -6.97
C GLU A 174 17.38 -4.16 -8.36
N VAL A 175 16.58 -3.41 -9.11
CA VAL A 175 17.01 -2.85 -10.39
C VAL A 175 18.10 -1.80 -10.19
N ARG A 176 18.89 -1.54 -11.24
CA ARG A 176 20.04 -0.62 -11.19
C ARG A 176 19.73 0.72 -10.53
N ALA A 177 18.62 1.35 -10.90
CA ALA A 177 18.29 2.69 -10.39
C ALA A 177 17.95 2.69 -8.88
N VAL A 178 17.35 1.62 -8.35
CA VAL A 178 17.11 1.49 -6.91
C VAL A 178 18.42 1.16 -6.18
N ARG A 179 19.28 0.32 -6.77
CA ARG A 179 20.64 0.06 -6.26
C ARG A 179 21.50 1.32 -6.16
N GLU A 180 21.41 2.21 -7.15
CA GLU A 180 22.10 3.50 -7.12
C GLU A 180 21.58 4.39 -5.98
N ALA A 181 20.26 4.39 -5.72
CA ALA A 181 19.69 5.08 -4.56
C ALA A 181 20.13 4.46 -3.23
N LEU A 182 20.10 3.13 -3.11
CA LEU A 182 20.61 2.40 -1.95
C LEU A 182 22.06 2.77 -1.63
N ASN A 183 22.93 2.81 -2.65
CA ASN A 183 24.32 3.22 -2.47
C ASN A 183 24.45 4.68 -1.99
N ARG A 184 23.64 5.60 -2.53
CA ARG A 184 23.63 6.99 -2.04
C ARG A 184 23.17 7.06 -0.59
N THR A 185 22.14 6.31 -0.20
CA THR A 185 21.66 6.23 1.19
C THR A 185 22.75 5.66 2.10
N LEU A 186 23.41 4.56 1.72
CA LEU A 186 24.52 4.01 2.49
C LEU A 186 25.65 5.03 2.66
N GLN A 187 26.06 5.71 1.59
CA GLN A 187 27.08 6.75 1.67
C GLN A 187 26.68 7.92 2.58
N ALA A 188 25.42 8.36 2.52
CA ALA A 188 24.89 9.39 3.41
C ALA A 188 24.92 8.97 4.90
N LEU A 189 24.85 7.67 5.17
CA LEU A 189 25.00 7.08 6.51
C LEU A 189 26.47 6.79 6.89
N GLY A 190 27.44 7.28 6.11
CA GLY A 190 28.87 7.03 6.34
C GLY A 190 29.32 5.60 6.01
N GLN A 191 28.51 4.83 5.28
CA GLN A 191 28.79 3.44 4.93
C GLN A 191 29.42 3.32 3.55
N SER A 192 30.30 2.32 3.38
CA SER A 192 30.82 1.95 2.06
C SER A 192 29.72 1.43 1.15
N GLY A 193 29.64 1.99 -0.06
CA GLY A 193 28.73 1.54 -1.12
C GLY A 193 29.05 0.12 -1.61
N LEU A 194 28.07 -0.51 -2.23
CA LEU A 194 28.16 -1.87 -2.75
C LEU A 194 28.43 -1.88 -4.27
N PRO A 195 29.27 -2.79 -4.77
CA PRO A 195 29.48 -2.94 -6.21
C PRO A 195 28.23 -3.48 -6.88
N HIS A 196 27.86 -2.92 -8.04
CA HIS A 196 26.74 -3.47 -8.81
C HIS A 196 27.04 -4.91 -9.28
N PRO A 197 26.06 -5.82 -9.24
CA PRO A 197 26.22 -7.15 -9.80
C PRO A 197 26.63 -7.03 -11.27
N ARG A 198 27.66 -7.77 -11.67
CA ARG A 198 28.04 -7.86 -13.09
C ARG A 198 26.84 -8.46 -13.84
N ARG A 199 26.51 -7.93 -15.02
CA ARG A 199 25.51 -8.56 -15.89
C ARG A 199 25.97 -10.00 -16.11
N SER A 200 25.22 -10.97 -15.58
CA SER A 200 25.35 -12.36 -15.99
C SER A 200 25.18 -12.37 -17.51
N GLN A 201 26.20 -12.80 -18.23
CA GLN A 201 26.05 -13.17 -19.63
C GLN A 201 25.07 -14.35 -19.65
N VAL A 202 23.84 -14.11 -20.06
CA VAL A 202 22.88 -15.14 -20.48
C VAL A 202 22.50 -14.78 -21.90
#